data_AF-A0A7W4DCY5-F1
#
_entry.id   AF-A0A7W4DCY5-F1
#
_cell.length_a   1.000
_cell.length_b   1.000
_cell.length_c   1.000
_cell.angle_alpha   90.00
_cell.angle_beta   90.00
_cell.angle_gamma   90.00
#
_symmetry.space_group_name_H-M   'P 1'
#
loop_
_entity.id
_entity.type
_entity.pdbx_description
1 polymer ?
#
loop_
_entity_poly.entity_id
_entity_poly.type
_entity_poly.pdbx_seq_one_letter_code
_entity_poly.pdbx_strand_id
1 'polypeptide(L)'
;MMKKTIAALIATGLAGVSGFGFAADNTVTALQSGVYVENDATGCSILRDRVTVNTSNGVTLVYNCLTAESKVNVGGCHLSGSQKPTNVNCVAIGADAQGNPIYNGADCTAAGAAATPPQQTEIAGRRGYTGSTTGGSVGPTSLDSETCDEAALGALSGVAD
;
A
#
# COMPACT_ATOMS: atom_id res chain seq x y z
N MET A 1 -68.40 0.33 22.35
CA MET A 1 -67.44 1.45 22.19
C MET A 1 -66.07 0.87 21.82
N MET A 2 -65.66 1.04 20.56
CA MET A 2 -64.40 0.55 19.99
C MET A 2 -63.22 1.41 20.46
N LYS A 3 -62.18 0.79 21.03
CA LYS A 3 -60.89 1.45 21.28
C LYS A 3 -59.94 1.09 20.14
N LYS A 4 -59.56 2.11 19.39
CA LYS A 4 -58.84 2.05 18.10
C LYS A 4 -57.40 1.57 18.29
N THR A 5 -56.99 0.61 17.48
CA THR A 5 -55.60 0.26 17.13
C THR A 5 -54.93 1.41 16.40
N ILE A 6 -53.75 1.84 16.86
CA ILE A 6 -52.73 2.50 16.02
C ILE A 6 -51.35 2.03 16.52
N ALA A 7 -50.73 1.13 15.75
CA ALA A 7 -49.32 0.82 15.84
C ALA A 7 -48.55 1.95 15.14
N ALA A 8 -47.65 2.63 15.86
CA ALA A 8 -46.72 3.60 15.26
C ALA A 8 -45.41 2.86 14.94
N LEU A 9 -45.30 2.43 13.69
CA LEU A 9 -44.07 1.94 13.08
C LEU A 9 -43.20 3.17 12.74
N ILE A 10 -42.27 3.54 13.62
CA ILE A 10 -41.26 4.56 13.30
C ILE A 10 -40.16 3.85 12.52
N ALA A 11 -40.37 3.77 11.20
CA ALA A 11 -39.32 3.57 10.22
C ALA A 11 -38.70 4.95 9.92
N THR A 12 -37.64 5.31 10.63
CA THR A 12 -36.77 6.42 10.26
C THR A 12 -35.42 5.87 9.82
N GLY A 13 -35.32 5.71 8.50
CA GLY A 13 -34.16 6.17 7.74
C GLY A 13 -32.84 5.48 8.06
N LEU A 14 -32.61 4.37 7.37
CA LEU A 14 -31.30 4.03 6.83
C LEU A 14 -30.76 5.25 6.07
N ALA A 15 -29.92 6.04 6.71
CA ALA A 15 -28.90 6.84 6.03
C ALA A 15 -27.56 6.17 6.35
N GLY A 16 -27.39 4.96 5.83
CA GLY A 16 -26.07 4.39 5.64
C GLY A 16 -25.37 5.22 4.57
N VAL A 17 -24.79 6.35 4.98
CA VAL A 17 -23.65 6.90 4.24
C VAL A 17 -22.54 5.89 4.41
N SER A 18 -22.42 4.98 3.45
CA SER A 18 -21.15 4.34 3.12
C SER A 18 -20.21 5.45 2.69
N GLY A 19 -19.66 6.17 3.68
CA GLY A 19 -18.55 7.08 3.48
C GLY A 19 -17.41 6.23 2.99
N PHE A 20 -17.08 6.36 1.70
CA PHE A 20 -15.77 5.97 1.21
C PHE A 20 -14.79 6.86 1.97
N GLY A 21 -14.15 6.31 3.00
CA GLY A 21 -13.08 7.00 3.70
C GLY A 21 -11.87 6.97 2.79
N PHE A 22 -11.61 8.07 2.09
CA PHE A 22 -10.31 8.28 1.47
C PHE A 22 -9.33 8.58 2.60
N ALA A 23 -8.28 7.79 2.72
CA ALA A 23 -7.22 8.08 3.66
C ALA A 23 -6.21 9.04 3.00
N ALA A 24 -5.87 10.06 3.79
CA ALA A 24 -5.34 11.35 3.40
C ALA A 24 -3.84 11.34 3.10
N ASP A 25 -3.34 12.48 2.63
CA ASP A 25 -1.91 12.76 2.61
C ASP A 25 -1.22 12.32 3.91
N ASN A 26 -0.04 11.72 3.78
CA ASN A 26 0.82 11.19 4.84
C ASN A 26 0.19 10.08 5.69
N THR A 27 -0.80 9.38 5.13
CA THR A 27 -1.33 8.15 5.71
C THR A 27 -1.23 7.00 4.72
N VAL A 28 -0.98 5.80 5.23
CA VAL A 28 -1.06 4.58 4.43
C VAL A 28 -2.54 4.30 4.17
N THR A 29 -2.88 4.12 2.90
CA THR A 29 -4.26 3.96 2.43
C THR A 29 -4.36 2.74 1.52
N ALA A 30 -5.33 1.86 1.79
CA ALA A 30 -5.68 0.79 0.85
C ALA A 30 -6.19 1.34 -0.51
N LEU A 31 -5.62 0.82 -1.60
CA LEU A 31 -6.14 1.02 -2.95
C LEU A 31 -7.33 0.10 -3.19
N GLN A 32 -8.50 0.69 -3.37
CA GLN A 32 -9.69 -0.04 -3.79
C GLN A 32 -9.70 -0.18 -5.32
N SER A 33 -9.89 -1.41 -5.80
CA SER A 33 -9.88 -1.70 -7.24
C SER A 33 -10.92 -0.88 -7.98
N GLY A 34 -10.48 -0.13 -9.00
CA GLY A 34 -11.36 0.67 -9.87
C GLY A 34 -11.91 1.94 -9.21
N VAL A 35 -11.48 2.26 -7.98
CA VAL A 35 -11.78 3.54 -7.32
C VAL A 35 -10.69 4.54 -7.65
N TYR A 36 -11.04 5.82 -7.73
CA TYR A 36 -10.06 6.88 -7.94
C TYR A 36 -9.32 7.21 -6.64
N VAL A 37 -8.01 7.40 -6.76
CA VAL A 37 -7.23 8.21 -5.82
C VAL A 37 -7.38 9.65 -6.29
N GLU A 38 -8.07 10.46 -5.50
CA GLU A 38 -8.29 11.87 -5.81
C GLU A 38 -6.99 12.67 -5.73
N ASN A 39 -6.87 13.72 -6.55
CA ASN A 39 -5.68 14.59 -6.60
C ASN A 39 -5.79 15.76 -5.62
N ASP A 40 -6.22 15.47 -4.39
CA ASP A 40 -6.37 16.43 -3.30
C ASP A 40 -5.89 15.82 -1.99
N ALA A 41 -6.02 16.55 -0.88
CA ALA A 41 -5.57 16.10 0.43
C ALA A 41 -6.32 14.86 0.97
N THR A 42 -7.46 14.49 0.37
CA THR A 42 -8.21 13.29 0.74
C THR A 42 -7.66 12.03 0.07
N GLY A 43 -7.07 12.17 -1.12
CA GLY A 43 -6.42 11.08 -1.85
C GLY A 43 -4.90 11.21 -1.84
N CYS A 44 -4.36 12.02 -2.73
CA CYS A 44 -2.94 12.38 -2.78
C CYS A 44 -2.74 13.73 -3.48
N SER A 45 -2.41 14.77 -2.73
CA SER A 45 -2.38 16.16 -3.24
C SER A 45 -1.25 16.46 -4.21
N ILE A 46 -0.21 15.61 -4.25
CA ILE A 46 0.92 15.78 -5.18
C ILE A 46 0.64 15.18 -6.56
N LEU A 47 -0.48 14.48 -6.75
CA LEU A 47 -0.89 14.00 -8.06
C LEU A 47 -1.37 15.18 -8.91
N ARG A 48 -0.95 15.21 -10.18
CA ARG A 48 -1.50 16.20 -11.13
C ARG A 48 -2.93 15.86 -11.53
N ASP A 49 -3.18 14.58 -11.78
CA ASP A 49 -4.44 14.03 -12.25
C ASP A 49 -4.85 12.89 -11.31
N ARG A 50 -6.16 12.71 -11.09
CA ARG A 50 -6.66 11.54 -10.35
C ARG A 50 -6.26 10.25 -11.07
N VAL A 51 -5.92 9.22 -10.30
CA VAL A 51 -5.48 7.92 -10.84
C VAL A 51 -6.40 6.81 -10.37
N THR A 52 -6.51 5.73 -11.16
CA THR A 52 -7.22 4.53 -10.72
C THR A 52 -6.37 3.30 -11.03
N VAL A 53 -6.44 2.32 -10.14
CA VAL A 53 -5.71 1.06 -10.27
C VAL A 53 -6.73 -0.06 -10.15
N ASN A 54 -6.70 -0.99 -11.11
CA ASN A 54 -7.48 -2.21 -11.05
C ASN A 54 -6.61 -3.32 -10.47
N THR A 55 -7.11 -4.01 -9.45
CA THR A 55 -6.40 -5.13 -8.84
C THR A 55 -7.03 -6.46 -9.24
N SER A 56 -6.21 -7.50 -9.33
CA SER A 56 -6.72 -8.86 -9.48
C SER A 56 -7.30 -9.36 -8.16
N ASN A 57 -8.16 -10.39 -8.23
CA ASN A 57 -8.68 -11.02 -7.03
C ASN A 57 -7.53 -11.53 -6.14
N GLY A 58 -7.60 -11.22 -4.84
CA GLY A 58 -6.60 -11.62 -3.86
C GLY A 58 -5.33 -10.77 -3.87
N VAL A 59 -5.32 -9.62 -4.54
CA VAL A 59 -4.26 -8.61 -4.41
C VAL A 59 -4.72 -7.50 -3.47
N THR A 60 -3.96 -7.29 -2.41
CA THR A 60 -4.06 -6.11 -1.56
C THR A 60 -3.00 -5.11 -2.03
N LEU A 61 -3.40 -3.86 -2.25
CA LEU A 61 -2.50 -2.76 -2.56
C LEU A 61 -2.72 -1.63 -1.56
N VAL A 62 -1.66 -0.94 -1.21
CA VAL A 62 -1.68 0.31 -0.43
C VAL A 62 -0.84 1.36 -1.14
N TYR A 63 -1.09 2.62 -0.81
CA TYR A 63 -0.20 3.73 -1.15
C TYR A 63 -0.01 4.64 0.08
N ASN A 64 1.07 5.42 0.06
CA ASN A 64 1.33 6.47 1.03
C ASN A 64 1.81 7.71 0.29
N CYS A 65 1.05 8.80 0.39
CA CYS A 65 1.32 10.05 -0.29
C CYS A 65 2.06 11.01 0.64
N LEU A 66 3.38 11.11 0.50
CA LEU A 66 4.23 11.86 1.42
C LEU A 66 4.51 13.24 0.83
N THR A 67 3.80 14.24 1.34
CA THR A 67 3.78 15.58 0.74
C THR A 67 5.03 16.39 1.06
N ALA A 68 5.63 16.18 2.24
CA ALA A 68 6.88 16.85 2.62
C ALA A 68 8.05 16.41 1.74
N GLU A 69 8.12 15.12 1.44
CA GLU A 69 9.15 14.50 0.59
C GLU A 69 8.78 14.52 -0.89
N SER A 70 7.58 14.98 -1.25
CA SER A 70 7.04 14.98 -2.62
C SER A 70 7.15 13.60 -3.30
N LYS A 71 6.79 12.54 -2.56
CA LYS A 71 6.89 11.16 -3.05
C LYS A 71 5.60 10.37 -2.81
N VAL A 72 5.32 9.42 -3.70
CA VAL A 72 4.27 8.42 -3.49
C VAL A 72 4.95 7.06 -3.36
N ASN A 73 4.69 6.40 -2.25
CA ASN A 73 5.07 5.01 -2.05
C ASN A 73 3.88 4.10 -2.35
N VAL A 74 4.14 2.92 -2.90
CA VAL A 74 3.13 1.90 -3.15
C VAL A 74 3.60 0.55 -2.63
N GLY A 75 2.69 -0.17 -2.00
CA GLY A 75 2.91 -1.51 -1.48
C GLY A 75 1.87 -2.46 -2.01
N GLY A 76 2.24 -3.72 -2.22
CA GLY A 76 1.30 -4.73 -2.68
C GLY A 76 1.67 -6.14 -2.26
N CYS A 77 0.67 -6.99 -2.07
CA CYS A 77 0.90 -8.41 -1.85
C CYS A 77 -0.25 -9.23 -2.43
N HIS A 78 -0.01 -10.52 -2.64
CA HIS A 78 -1.04 -11.47 -3.04
C HIS A 78 -1.38 -12.40 -1.87
N LEU A 79 -2.66 -12.59 -1.57
CA LEU A 79 -3.16 -13.44 -0.48
C LEU A 79 -2.61 -14.88 -0.57
N SER A 80 -2.55 -15.43 -1.78
CA SER A 80 -1.98 -16.75 -2.08
C SER A 80 -0.53 -16.71 -2.59
N GLY A 81 0.19 -15.63 -2.35
CA GLY A 81 1.59 -15.49 -2.77
C GLY A 81 2.48 -16.60 -2.20
N SER A 82 3.45 -17.07 -2.99
CA SER A 82 4.38 -18.12 -2.57
C SER A 82 5.22 -17.66 -1.38
N GLN A 83 5.26 -18.48 -0.33
CA GLN A 83 6.06 -18.23 0.88
C GLN A 83 7.36 -19.03 0.91
N LYS A 84 7.71 -19.71 -0.20
CA LYS A 84 8.96 -20.46 -0.29
C LYS A 84 10.15 -19.49 -0.22
N PRO A 85 11.21 -19.82 0.55
CA PRO A 85 12.46 -19.07 0.52
C PRO A 85 12.92 -18.84 -0.92
N THR A 86 13.23 -17.60 -1.25
CA THR A 86 13.60 -17.20 -2.60
C THR A 86 14.68 -16.13 -2.53
N ASN A 87 15.75 -16.34 -3.30
CA ASN A 87 16.76 -15.30 -3.53
C ASN A 87 16.23 -14.30 -4.55
N VAL A 88 16.30 -13.03 -4.18
CA VAL A 88 15.89 -11.89 -5.02
C VAL A 88 17.06 -10.92 -5.14
N ASN A 89 17.15 -10.22 -6.27
CA ASN A 89 18.19 -9.21 -6.44
C ASN A 89 17.95 -8.04 -5.49
N CYS A 90 19.04 -7.52 -4.93
CA CYS A 90 19.05 -6.26 -4.20
C CYS A 90 18.78 -5.10 -5.16
N VAL A 91 17.75 -4.32 -4.89
CA VAL A 91 17.35 -3.15 -5.67
C VAL A 91 16.92 -2.02 -4.74
N ALA A 92 17.14 -0.78 -5.18
CA ALA A 92 16.60 0.39 -4.50
C ALA A 92 15.10 0.52 -4.82
N ILE A 93 14.28 0.47 -3.78
CA ILE A 93 12.81 0.52 -3.83
C ILE A 93 12.24 1.91 -3.52
N GLY A 94 13.10 2.82 -3.08
CA GLY A 94 12.74 4.20 -2.77
C GLY A 94 13.92 4.95 -2.18
N ALA A 95 13.62 6.10 -1.59
CA ALA A 95 14.56 6.87 -0.80
C ALA A 95 13.91 7.38 0.49
N ASP A 96 14.70 7.50 1.56
CA ASP A 96 14.29 8.10 2.83
C ASP A 96 14.14 9.63 2.70
N ALA A 97 13.74 10.29 3.78
CA ALA A 97 13.58 11.75 3.81
C ALA A 97 14.90 12.52 3.59
N GLN A 98 16.06 11.88 3.73
CA GLN A 98 17.37 12.45 3.46
C GLN A 98 17.86 12.16 2.04
N GLY A 99 17.08 11.42 1.25
CA GLY A 99 17.43 11.01 -0.10
C GLY A 99 18.36 9.80 -0.16
N ASN A 100 18.59 9.09 0.94
CA ASN A 100 19.35 7.84 0.90
C ASN A 100 18.48 6.71 0.34
N PRO A 101 19.04 5.83 -0.50
CA PRO A 101 18.29 4.74 -1.08
C PRO A 101 17.84 3.73 -0.01
N ILE A 102 16.57 3.33 -0.09
CA ILE A 102 15.98 2.24 0.67
C ILE A 102 16.03 0.99 -0.22
N TYR A 103 16.51 -0.13 0.34
CA TYR A 103 16.65 -1.39 -0.38
C TYR A 103 15.62 -2.42 0.07
N ASN A 104 15.33 -3.38 -0.80
CA ASN A 104 14.33 -4.42 -0.57
C ASN A 104 14.76 -5.53 0.42
N GLY A 105 15.99 -5.48 0.93
CA GLY A 105 16.51 -6.39 1.97
C GLY A 105 17.48 -5.66 2.90
N ALA A 106 17.51 -6.06 4.17
CA ALA A 106 18.33 -5.41 5.20
C ALA A 106 19.84 -5.60 5.00
N ASP A 107 20.24 -6.67 4.31
CA ASP A 107 21.62 -6.96 3.93
C ASP A 107 22.04 -6.29 2.63
N CYS A 108 21.10 -5.71 1.88
CA CYS A 108 21.38 -5.06 0.60
C CYS A 108 22.15 -3.75 0.79
N THR A 109 23.14 -3.53 -0.08
CA THR A 109 23.98 -2.34 -0.08
C THR A 109 24.00 -1.67 -1.45
N ALA A 110 24.37 -0.39 -1.52
CA ALA A 110 24.53 0.32 -2.80
C ALA A 110 25.53 -0.38 -3.74
N ALA A 111 26.68 -0.81 -3.20
CA ALA A 111 27.69 -1.53 -3.97
C ALA A 111 27.17 -2.90 -4.44
N GLY A 112 26.42 -3.61 -3.58
CA GLY A 112 25.81 -4.89 -3.90
C GLY A 112 24.73 -4.77 -4.98
N ALA A 113 23.83 -3.80 -4.88
CA ALA A 113 22.79 -3.56 -5.87
C ALA A 113 23.34 -3.17 -7.25
N ALA A 114 24.49 -2.46 -7.28
CA ALA A 114 25.17 -2.08 -8.52
C ALA A 114 26.11 -3.16 -9.10
N ALA A 115 26.30 -4.29 -8.41
CA ALA A 115 27.17 -5.37 -8.88
C ALA A 115 26.61 -6.08 -10.13
N THR A 116 27.46 -6.85 -10.83
CA THR A 116 27.06 -7.67 -11.98
C THR A 116 27.57 -9.11 -11.80
N PRO A 117 26.71 -10.08 -11.41
CA PRO A 117 25.28 -9.91 -11.10
C PRO A 117 25.06 -9.12 -9.79
N PRO A 118 23.89 -8.49 -9.60
CA PRO A 118 23.56 -7.82 -8.34
C PRO A 118 23.66 -8.79 -7.16
N GLN A 119 24.01 -8.27 -5.99
CA GLN A 119 23.86 -8.98 -4.72
C GLN A 119 22.44 -9.53 -4.63
N GLN A 120 22.31 -10.74 -4.07
CA GLN A 120 21.01 -11.32 -3.76
C GLN A 120 20.77 -11.33 -2.26
N THR A 121 19.52 -11.15 -1.87
CA THR A 121 19.02 -11.32 -0.52
C THR A 121 17.97 -12.43 -0.52
N GLU A 122 17.94 -13.27 0.51
CA GLU A 122 16.91 -14.29 0.67
C GLU A 122 15.72 -13.71 1.42
N ILE A 123 14.53 -13.88 0.86
CA ILE A 123 13.30 -13.63 1.62
C ILE A 123 12.64 -14.98 1.91
N ALA A 124 12.56 -15.30 3.20
CA ALA A 124 11.78 -16.41 3.72
C ALA A 124 10.36 -15.91 4.09
N GLY A 125 9.34 -16.71 3.78
CA GLY A 125 7.95 -16.37 4.12
C GLY A 125 7.27 -15.47 3.09
N ARG A 126 6.21 -14.79 3.53
CA ARG A 126 5.36 -13.96 2.66
C ARG A 126 6.12 -12.72 2.19
N ARG A 127 5.96 -12.41 0.91
CA ARG A 127 6.56 -11.25 0.25
C ARG A 127 5.51 -10.21 -0.09
N GLY A 128 5.83 -8.96 0.18
CA GLY A 128 5.24 -7.81 -0.49
C GLY A 128 6.09 -7.36 -1.66
N TYR A 129 5.54 -6.48 -2.47
CA TYR A 129 6.25 -5.70 -3.47
C TYR A 129 6.08 -4.24 -3.12
N THR A 130 7.15 -3.48 -3.25
CA THR A 130 7.20 -2.08 -2.86
C THR A 130 7.95 -1.28 -3.92
N GLY A 131 7.52 -0.05 -4.09
CA GLY A 131 8.14 0.92 -4.98
C GLY A 131 7.75 2.33 -4.60
N SER A 132 8.56 3.29 -5.02
CA SER A 132 8.35 4.70 -4.74
C SER A 132 8.63 5.53 -5.98
N THR A 133 8.00 6.70 -6.09
CA THR A 133 8.32 7.68 -7.16
C THR A 133 9.73 8.25 -7.04
N THR A 134 10.41 8.08 -5.91
CA THR A 134 11.84 8.42 -5.73
C THR A 134 12.78 7.25 -6.00
N GLY A 135 12.23 6.04 -6.18
CA GLY A 135 12.99 4.80 -6.41
C GLY A 135 13.20 4.50 -7.89
N GLY A 136 14.23 3.69 -8.18
CA GLY A 136 14.55 3.25 -9.55
C GLY A 136 13.95 1.90 -9.94
N SER A 137 13.27 1.20 -9.02
CA SER A 137 12.77 -0.16 -9.24
C SER A 137 11.61 -0.50 -8.30
N VAL A 138 10.83 -1.51 -8.69
CA VAL A 138 9.88 -2.20 -7.80
C VAL A 138 10.53 -3.51 -7.36
N GLY A 139 10.60 -3.75 -6.06
CA GLY A 139 11.32 -4.88 -5.48
C GLY A 139 10.43 -5.71 -4.55
N PRO A 140 10.65 -7.03 -4.47
CA PRO A 140 10.05 -7.85 -3.42
C PRO A 140 10.74 -7.59 -2.09
N THR A 141 9.95 -7.40 -1.04
CA THR A 141 10.42 -7.18 0.34
C THR A 141 9.72 -8.16 1.28
N SER A 142 10.40 -8.58 2.34
CA SER A 142 9.77 -9.40 3.39
C SER A 142 8.60 -8.65 4.00
N LEU A 143 7.44 -9.30 4.07
CA LEU A 143 6.26 -8.73 4.71
C LEU A 143 6.25 -8.92 6.23
N ASP A 144 7.17 -9.76 6.76
CA ASP A 144 7.26 -10.17 8.17
C ASP A 144 5.89 -10.43 8.84
N SER A 145 4.97 -10.98 8.05
CA SER A 145 3.58 -11.21 8.43
C SER A 145 3.00 -12.41 7.70
N GLU A 146 2.13 -13.14 8.38
CA GLU A 146 1.36 -14.26 7.83
C GLU A 146 0.19 -13.78 6.94
N THR A 147 -0.26 -12.53 7.14
CA THR A 147 -1.38 -11.92 6.43
C THR A 147 -0.91 -10.99 5.32
N CYS A 148 -1.75 -10.82 4.30
CA CYS A 148 -1.56 -9.84 3.25
C CYS A 148 -2.70 -8.81 3.35
N ASP A 149 -2.59 -7.94 4.35
CA ASP A 149 -3.54 -6.88 4.65
C ASP A 149 -2.86 -5.49 4.63
N GLU A 150 -3.68 -4.46 4.79
CA GLU A 150 -3.24 -3.06 4.78
C GLU A 150 -2.24 -2.76 5.91
N ALA A 151 -2.41 -3.37 7.09
CA ALA A 151 -1.51 -3.14 8.22
C ALA A 151 -0.11 -3.73 7.96
N ALA A 152 -0.04 -4.96 7.45
CA ALA A 152 1.20 -5.61 7.07
C ALA A 152 1.92 -4.85 5.95
N LEU A 153 1.17 -4.36 4.95
CA LEU A 153 1.73 -3.56 3.87
C LEU A 153 2.14 -2.15 4.33
N GLY A 154 1.43 -1.55 5.28
CA GLY A 154 1.75 -0.24 5.84
C GLY A 154 3.00 -0.24 6.70
N ALA A 155 3.42 -1.40 7.21
CA ALA A 155 4.69 -1.59 7.90
C ALA A 155 5.85 -1.97 6.95
N LEU A 156 5.57 -2.17 5.66
CA LEU A 156 6.57 -2.62 4.70
C LEU A 156 7.59 -1.50 4.42
N SER A 157 8.87 -1.86 4.38
CA SER A 157 9.92 -0.91 3.97
C SER A 157 9.66 -0.41 2.54
N GLY A 158 9.89 0.87 2.33
CA GLY A 158 9.55 1.62 1.13
C GLY A 158 8.08 2.04 1.04
N VAL A 159 7.22 1.66 1.99
CA VAL A 159 5.82 2.13 2.11
C VAL A 159 5.67 3.10 3.29
N ALA A 160 6.18 2.69 4.46
CA ALA A 160 6.13 3.47 5.71
C ALA A 160 7.12 4.66 5.75
N ASP A 161 8.10 4.67 4.84
CA ASP A 161 9.29 5.53 4.86
C ASP A 161 9.15 6.86 4.11
#